data_AF-A0A6N8UCQ8-F1
#
_entry.id   AF-A0A6N8UCQ8-F1
#
_cell.length_a   1.000
_cell.length_b   1.000
_cell.length_c   1.000
_cell.angle_alpha   90.00
_cell.angle_beta   90.00
_cell.angle_gamma   90.00
#
_symmetry.space_group_name_H-M   'P 1'
#
loop_
_entity.id
_entity.type
_entity.pdbx_description
1 polymer ?
#
loop_
_entity_poly.entity_id
_entity_poly.type
_entity_poly.pdbx_seq_one_letter_code
_entity_poly.pdbx_strand_id
1 'polypeptide(L)'
;MDKKSKPIGKTDDDAKSLIIEALEGNVTGGFDLDSIYKISGKYYVVEFLKCDTVRPNNSHPRRYWHKNKQKFISLWEITQKLEGVLFLVNYEDSREQFKVIKVIELDNNGIVKEDVRQWNFDEFKSWFKSLNDKAIKS
;
A
#
# COMPACT_ATOMS: atom_id res chain seq x y z
N MET A 1 7.63 0.27 29.19
CA MET A 1 6.55 1.16 28.75
C MET A 1 5.50 0.32 28.04
N ASP A 2 4.29 0.23 28.60
CA ASP A 2 3.15 -0.38 27.93
C ASP A 2 2.82 0.44 26.67
N LYS A 3 3.29 0.00 25.50
CA LYS A 3 2.89 0.58 24.21
C LYS A 3 1.45 0.14 23.88
N LYS A 4 0.46 0.61 24.64
CA LYS A 4 -0.95 0.39 24.31
C LYS A 4 -1.39 1.40 23.26
N SER A 5 -1.18 1.08 21.99
CA SER A 5 -1.83 1.78 20.88
C SER A 5 -3.34 1.51 20.92
N LYS A 6 -4.15 2.54 20.65
CA LYS A 6 -5.61 2.38 20.56
C LYS A 6 -5.97 1.57 19.30
N PRO A 7 -6.97 0.68 19.34
CA PRO A 7 -7.51 0.06 18.15
C PRO A 7 -7.99 1.13 17.15
N ILE A 8 -7.72 0.90 15.87
CA ILE A 8 -8.32 1.70 14.81
C ILE A 8 -9.81 1.35 14.76
N GLY A 9 -10.67 2.37 14.91
CA GLY A 9 -12.13 2.19 14.93
C GLY A 9 -12.90 3.19 14.09
N LYS A 10 -12.21 4.07 13.35
CA LYS A 10 -12.80 5.05 12.44
C LYS A 10 -12.02 5.06 11.13
N THR A 11 -12.73 5.27 10.02
CA THR A 11 -12.16 5.60 8.71
C THR A 11 -11.71 7.06 8.69
N ASP A 12 -10.87 7.43 7.73
CA ASP A 12 -10.32 8.78 7.56
C ASP A 12 -11.12 9.62 6.53
N ASP A 13 -12.45 9.42 6.51
CA ASP A 13 -13.32 10.01 5.48
C ASP A 13 -13.43 11.54 5.61
N ASP A 14 -13.23 12.09 6.81
CA ASP A 14 -13.30 13.52 7.08
C ASP A 14 -12.16 14.29 6.40
N ALA A 15 -10.91 13.80 6.52
CA ALA A 15 -9.75 14.45 5.92
C ALA A 15 -9.84 14.45 4.38
N LYS A 16 -10.33 13.35 3.79
CA LYS A 16 -10.58 13.28 2.35
C LYS A 16 -11.66 14.23 1.89
N SER A 17 -12.74 14.35 2.64
CA SER A 17 -13.82 15.30 2.33
C SER A 17 -13.30 16.74 2.33
N LEU A 18 -12.49 17.10 3.33
CA LEU A 18 -11.84 18.41 3.40
C LEU A 18 -10.90 18.68 2.21
N ILE A 19 -10.10 17.70 1.79
CA ILE A 19 -9.22 17.85 0.62
C ILE A 19 -10.04 18.07 -0.65
N ILE A 20 -11.13 17.32 -0.85
CA ILE A 20 -12.01 17.48 -2.01
C ILE A 20 -12.63 18.88 -2.02
N GLU A 21 -13.13 19.34 -0.88
CA GLU A 21 -13.67 20.68 -0.71
C GLU A 21 -12.62 21.75 -1.02
N ALA A 22 -11.43 21.65 -0.41
CA ALA A 22 -10.34 22.60 -0.57
C ALA A 22 -9.77 22.66 -2.01
N LEU A 23 -9.92 21.59 -2.79
CA LEU A 23 -9.50 21.57 -4.19
C LEU A 23 -10.53 22.19 -5.12
N GLU A 24 -11.79 22.35 -4.70
CA GLU A 24 -12.86 22.96 -5.50
C GLU A 24 -12.98 22.36 -6.92
N GLY A 25 -12.80 21.03 -7.03
CA GLY A 25 -12.83 20.31 -8.30
C GLY A 25 -11.53 20.33 -9.12
N ASN A 26 -10.47 20.99 -8.65
CA ASN A 26 -9.15 20.92 -9.27
C ASN A 26 -8.49 19.54 -9.09
N VAL A 27 -7.67 19.16 -10.08
CA VAL A 27 -6.89 17.92 -10.01
C VAL A 27 -5.84 18.01 -8.91
N THR A 28 -5.72 16.96 -8.11
CA THR A 28 -4.65 16.85 -7.11
C THR A 28 -3.39 16.26 -7.73
N GLY A 29 -2.23 16.80 -7.37
CA GLY A 29 -0.93 16.16 -7.58
C GLY A 29 -0.50 15.26 -6.42
N GLY A 30 -1.26 15.22 -5.33
CA GLY A 30 -0.98 14.43 -4.13
C GLY A 30 -1.44 12.98 -4.23
N PHE A 31 -0.91 12.14 -3.34
CA PHE A 31 -1.31 10.74 -3.17
C PHE A 31 -1.18 10.34 -1.70
N ASP A 32 -1.90 9.30 -1.30
CA ASP A 32 -1.89 8.79 0.07
C ASP A 32 -0.85 7.69 0.27
N LEU A 33 -0.50 7.47 1.54
CA LEU A 33 0.24 6.29 1.99
C LEU A 33 -0.69 5.52 2.93
N ASP A 34 -1.20 4.37 2.51
CA ASP A 34 -2.25 3.68 3.27
C ASP A 34 -1.77 3.14 4.63
N SER A 35 -0.57 2.58 4.69
CA SER A 35 -0.01 2.05 5.93
C SER A 35 1.51 2.09 5.94
N ILE A 36 2.07 2.57 7.06
CA ILE A 36 3.51 2.64 7.27
C ILE A 36 3.85 2.01 8.61
N TYR A 37 4.79 1.07 8.61
CA TYR A 37 5.33 0.45 9.82
C TYR A 37 6.84 0.74 9.92
N LYS A 38 7.32 0.95 11.15
CA LYS A 38 8.75 0.91 11.46
C LYS A 38 9.05 -0.37 12.22
N ILE A 39 9.78 -1.29 11.60
CA ILE A 39 10.11 -2.61 12.15
C ILE A 39 11.62 -2.72 12.24
N SER A 40 12.13 -2.85 13.47
CA SER A 40 13.56 -2.96 13.78
C SER A 40 14.41 -1.91 13.06
N GLY A 41 13.95 -0.65 13.07
CA GLY A 41 14.62 0.48 12.43
C GLY A 41 14.32 0.69 10.94
N LYS A 42 13.72 -0.29 10.26
CA LYS A 42 13.41 -0.22 8.82
C LYS A 42 11.95 0.13 8.55
N TYR A 43 11.70 0.99 7.56
CA TYR A 43 10.34 1.35 7.15
C TYR A 43 9.73 0.32 6.20
N TYR A 44 8.45 0.04 6.38
CA TYR A 44 7.63 -0.84 5.53
C TYR A 44 6.40 -0.03 5.12
N VAL A 45 6.33 0.33 3.85
CA VAL A 45 5.22 1.06 3.24
C VAL A 45 4.32 0.05 2.55
N VAL A 46 3.03 0.08 2.85
CA VAL A 46 2.01 -0.81 2.29
C VAL A 46 0.94 0.05 1.62
N GLU A 47 0.71 -0.19 0.34
CA GLU A 47 -0.30 0.47 -0.48
C GLU A 47 -1.34 -0.57 -0.95
N PHE A 48 -2.61 -0.27 -0.78
CA PHE A 48 -3.73 -1.12 -1.14
C PHE A 48 -4.34 -0.71 -2.49
N LEU A 49 -4.33 -1.65 -3.43
CA LEU A 49 -4.80 -1.45 -4.80
C LEU A 49 -6.09 -2.25 -5.01
N LYS A 50 -7.24 -1.56 -4.94
CA LYS A 50 -8.53 -2.17 -5.22
C LYS A 50 -8.62 -2.61 -6.69
N CYS A 51 -9.14 -3.80 -6.89
CA CYS A 51 -9.32 -4.43 -8.18
C CYS A 51 -10.80 -4.42 -8.58
N ASP A 52 -11.19 -3.54 -9.50
CA ASP A 52 -12.59 -3.41 -9.93
C ASP A 52 -12.93 -4.24 -11.18
N THR A 53 -11.95 -4.47 -12.07
CA THR A 53 -12.19 -5.07 -13.40
C THR A 53 -11.40 -6.36 -13.64
N VAL A 54 -10.40 -6.64 -12.81
CA VAL A 54 -9.50 -7.79 -12.97
C VAL A 54 -9.24 -8.38 -11.59
N ARG A 55 -9.36 -9.70 -11.43
CA ARG A 55 -9.09 -10.36 -10.16
C ARG A 55 -7.66 -10.10 -9.64
N PRO A 56 -7.43 -10.00 -8.32
CA PRO A 56 -6.14 -9.65 -7.72
C PRO A 56 -4.94 -10.43 -8.25
N ASN A 57 -5.05 -11.75 -8.41
CA ASN A 57 -3.95 -12.60 -8.90
C ASN A 57 -3.52 -12.24 -10.33
N ASN A 58 -4.44 -11.70 -11.12
CA ASN A 58 -4.24 -11.25 -12.49
C ASN A 58 -3.92 -9.75 -12.59
N SER A 59 -4.06 -8.98 -11.51
CA SER A 59 -3.75 -7.55 -11.49
C SER A 59 -2.23 -7.31 -11.36
N HIS A 60 -1.74 -6.25 -12.00
CA HIS A 60 -0.36 -5.79 -11.88
C HIS A 60 -0.21 -4.32 -12.31
N PRO A 61 0.57 -3.48 -11.60
CA PRO A 61 0.77 -2.06 -11.92
C PRO A 61 1.10 -1.75 -13.38
N ARG A 62 1.88 -2.60 -14.04
CA ARG A 62 2.23 -2.47 -15.46
C ARG A 62 1.01 -2.32 -16.40
N ARG A 63 -0.14 -2.93 -16.07
CA ARG A 63 -1.36 -2.86 -16.92
C ARG A 63 -1.91 -1.44 -17.05
N TYR A 64 -1.72 -0.62 -16.02
CA TYR A 64 -2.27 0.73 -15.91
C TYR A 64 -1.18 1.78 -15.69
N TRP A 65 0.08 1.46 -16.02
CA TRP A 65 1.22 2.36 -15.89
C TRP A 65 1.01 3.69 -16.63
N HIS A 66 0.48 3.61 -17.86
CA HIS A 66 0.15 4.80 -18.66
C HIS A 66 -0.88 5.73 -18.01
N LYS A 67 -1.68 5.26 -17.04
CA LYS A 67 -2.66 6.07 -16.31
C LYS A 67 -2.09 6.60 -15.00
N ASN A 68 -1.42 5.75 -14.22
CA ASN A 68 -1.10 6.02 -12.82
C ASN A 68 0.40 5.90 -12.47
N LYS A 69 1.32 5.94 -13.44
CA LYS A 69 2.77 5.77 -13.17
C LYS A 69 3.32 6.71 -12.10
N GLN A 70 2.85 7.97 -12.07
CA GLN A 70 3.37 8.97 -11.13
C GLN A 70 3.13 8.54 -9.68
N LYS A 71 1.97 7.99 -9.35
CA LYS A 71 1.68 7.43 -8.02
C LYS A 71 2.71 6.37 -7.62
N PHE A 72 2.99 5.41 -8.50
CA PHE A 72 3.93 4.31 -8.20
C PHE A 72 5.37 4.79 -8.11
N ILE A 73 5.78 5.72 -8.98
CA ILE A 73 7.10 6.35 -8.93
C ILE A 73 7.26 7.11 -7.61
N SER A 74 6.30 7.95 -7.22
CA SER A 74 6.40 8.72 -5.98
C SER A 74 6.34 7.84 -4.73
N LEU A 75 5.52 6.78 -4.70
CA LEU A 75 5.53 5.77 -3.64
C LEU A 75 6.92 5.13 -3.48
N TRP A 76 7.54 4.75 -4.60
CA TRP A 76 8.87 4.17 -4.61
C TRP A 76 9.93 5.16 -4.12
N GLU A 77 9.94 6.39 -4.66
CA GLU A 77 10.88 7.45 -4.26
C GLU A 77 10.81 7.76 -2.77
N ILE A 78 9.60 7.91 -2.21
CA ILE A 78 9.43 8.11 -0.77
C ILE A 78 9.97 6.90 0.00
N THR A 79 9.65 5.68 -0.44
CA THR A 79 10.14 4.47 0.21
C THR A 79 11.67 4.41 0.21
N GLN A 80 12.33 4.79 -0.89
CA GLN A 80 13.79 4.83 -0.98
C GLN A 80 14.39 5.88 -0.04
N LYS A 81 13.78 7.07 0.06
CA LYS A 81 14.19 8.11 1.02
C LYS A 81 14.05 7.66 2.48
N LEU A 82 13.13 6.74 2.76
CA LEU A 82 12.96 6.11 4.07
C LEU A 82 13.86 4.88 4.28
N GLU A 83 14.72 4.53 3.31
CA GLU A 83 15.50 3.28 3.31
C GLU A 83 14.62 2.04 3.55
N GLY A 84 13.39 2.10 3.03
CA GLY A 84 12.30 1.20 3.38
C GLY A 84 12.10 0.02 2.43
N VAL A 85 10.94 -0.63 2.58
CA VAL A 85 10.42 -1.68 1.69
C VAL A 85 9.02 -1.29 1.27
N LEU A 86 8.72 -1.37 -0.03
CA LEU A 86 7.39 -1.09 -0.58
C LEU A 86 6.66 -2.40 -0.86
N PHE A 87 5.44 -2.51 -0.34
CA PHE A 87 4.48 -3.57 -0.65
C PHE A 87 3.26 -2.97 -1.34
N LEU A 88 2.86 -3.57 -2.46
CA LEU A 88 1.60 -3.28 -3.13
C LEU A 88 0.64 -4.46 -2.94
N VAL A 89 -0.51 -4.22 -2.33
CA VAL A 89 -1.51 -5.25 -2.00
C VAL A 89 -2.72 -5.09 -2.91
N ASN A 90 -2.84 -5.97 -3.90
CA ASN A 90 -4.01 -6.02 -4.76
C ASN A 90 -5.11 -6.83 -4.06
N TYR A 91 -6.31 -6.28 -4.00
CA TYR A 91 -7.46 -6.91 -3.33
C TYR A 91 -8.76 -6.62 -4.08
N GLU A 92 -9.80 -7.40 -3.80
CA GLU A 92 -11.16 -7.21 -4.32
C GLU A 92 -12.19 -7.22 -3.19
N ASP A 93 -13.42 -6.77 -3.45
CA ASP A 93 -14.44 -6.63 -2.40
C ASP A 93 -14.88 -7.97 -1.79
N SER A 94 -14.88 -9.07 -2.57
CA SER A 94 -15.17 -10.41 -2.05
C SER A 94 -14.10 -10.94 -1.08
N ARG A 95 -12.89 -10.34 -1.09
CA ARG A 95 -11.73 -10.74 -0.27
C ARG A 95 -11.31 -12.21 -0.47
N GLU A 96 -11.60 -12.80 -1.62
CA GLU A 96 -11.18 -14.18 -1.93
C GLU A 96 -9.69 -14.25 -2.25
N GLN A 97 -9.18 -13.27 -2.99
CA GLN A 97 -7.81 -13.24 -3.48
C GLN A 97 -7.07 -11.99 -3.02
N PHE A 98 -5.79 -12.19 -2.68
CA PHE A 98 -4.84 -11.13 -2.40
C PHE A 98 -3.57 -11.41 -3.18
N LYS A 99 -3.07 -10.40 -3.89
CA LYS A 99 -1.74 -10.46 -4.49
C LYS A 99 -0.86 -9.38 -3.88
N VAL A 100 0.15 -9.82 -3.14
CA VAL A 100 1.10 -8.96 -2.44
C VAL A 100 2.40 -8.93 -3.23
N ILE A 101 2.79 -7.75 -3.67
CA ILE A 101 3.98 -7.51 -4.48
C ILE A 101 4.97 -6.73 -3.61
N LYS A 102 6.10 -7.35 -3.26
CA LYS A 102 7.25 -6.65 -2.70
C LYS A 102 8.07 -6.06 -3.85
N VAL A 103 8.09 -4.75 -3.95
CA VAL A 103 8.88 -4.05 -4.98
C VAL A 103 10.36 -4.09 -4.57
N ILE A 104 11.19 -4.64 -5.44
CA ILE A 104 12.65 -4.72 -5.24
C ILE A 104 13.34 -3.64 -6.08
N GLU A 105 12.86 -3.40 -7.29
CA GLU A 105 13.39 -2.40 -8.21
C GLU A 105 12.28 -1.85 -9.09
N LEU A 106 12.26 -0.53 -9.28
CA LEU A 106 11.30 0.20 -10.10
C LEU A 106 12.01 1.29 -10.88
N ASP A 107 11.65 1.42 -12.15
CA ASP A 107 12.12 2.47 -13.06
C ASP A 107 10.94 3.26 -13.64
N ASN A 108 11.23 4.16 -14.60
CA ASN A 108 10.22 4.97 -15.25
C ASN A 108 9.22 4.16 -16.12
N ASN A 109 9.54 2.90 -16.45
CA ASN A 109 8.74 2.03 -17.30
C ASN A 109 7.91 1.01 -16.49
N GLY A 110 8.26 0.78 -15.22
CA GLY A 110 7.50 -0.08 -14.34
C GLY A 110 8.32 -0.71 -13.21
N ILE A 111 7.73 -1.71 -12.58
CA ILE A 111 8.44 -2.58 -11.65
C ILE A 111 9.35 -3.50 -12.47
N VAL A 112 10.66 -3.40 -12.23
CA VAL A 112 11.70 -4.18 -12.91
C VAL A 112 11.93 -5.51 -12.19
N LYS A 113 11.88 -5.49 -10.86
CA LYS A 113 12.09 -6.68 -10.01
C LYS A 113 11.14 -6.68 -8.82
N GLU A 114 10.57 -7.85 -8.56
CA GLU A 114 9.59 -8.05 -7.49
C GLU A 114 9.65 -9.46 -6.91
N ASP A 115 9.15 -9.60 -5.67
CA ASP A 115 8.77 -10.87 -5.07
C ASP A 115 7.25 -10.86 -4.85
N VAL A 116 6.55 -11.87 -5.35
CA VAL A 116 5.09 -11.92 -5.42
C VAL A 116 4.56 -13.07 -4.60
N ARG A 117 3.54 -12.78 -3.79
CA ARG A 117 2.75 -13.77 -3.06
C ARG A 117 1.28 -13.66 -3.45
N GLN A 118 0.64 -14.80 -3.63
CA GLN A 118 -0.79 -14.91 -3.84
C GLN A 118 -1.38 -15.66 -2.66
N TRP A 119 -2.42 -15.10 -2.07
CA TRP A 119 -2.96 -15.51 -0.78
C TRP A 119 -4.48 -15.45 -0.78
N ASN A 120 -5.08 -16.24 0.09
CA ASN A 120 -6.45 -16.02 0.56
C ASN A 120 -6.48 -14.99 1.71
N PHE A 121 -7.68 -14.72 2.24
CA PHE A 121 -7.82 -13.74 3.32
C PHE A 121 -7.10 -14.11 4.61
N ASP A 122 -7.09 -15.39 5.01
CA ASP A 122 -6.45 -15.81 6.27
C ASP A 122 -4.93 -15.68 6.21
N GLU A 123 -4.33 -16.03 5.08
CA GLU A 123 -2.89 -15.85 4.82
C GLU A 123 -2.52 -14.36 4.81
N PHE A 124 -3.27 -13.52 4.08
CA PHE A 124 -3.08 -12.07 4.07
C PHE A 124 -3.20 -11.48 5.48
N LYS A 125 -4.27 -11.85 6.20
CA LYS A 125 -4.55 -11.38 7.56
C LYS A 125 -3.44 -11.76 8.53
N SER A 126 -2.93 -12.98 8.44
CA SER A 126 -1.80 -13.46 9.25
C SER A 126 -0.55 -12.62 8.98
N TRP A 127 -0.20 -12.41 7.71
CA TRP A 127 0.92 -11.57 7.31
C TRP A 127 0.78 -10.14 7.81
N PHE A 128 -0.38 -9.50 7.59
CA PHE A 128 -0.62 -8.10 7.95
C PHE A 128 -0.57 -7.89 9.47
N LYS A 129 -1.17 -8.80 10.25
CA LYS A 129 -1.04 -8.80 11.72
C LYS A 129 0.42 -8.94 12.15
N SER A 130 1.20 -9.77 11.47
CA SER A 130 2.62 -9.92 11.79
C SER A 130 3.43 -8.62 11.61
N LEU A 131 3.07 -7.77 10.65
CA LEU A 131 3.71 -6.45 10.49
C LEU A 131 3.45 -5.57 11.71
N ASN A 132 2.19 -5.49 12.13
CA ASN A 132 1.78 -4.74 13.30
C ASN A 132 2.47 -5.25 14.58
N ASP A 133 2.46 -6.57 14.80
CA ASP A 133 3.07 -7.17 16.00
C ASP A 133 4.57 -6.92 16.07
N LYS A 134 5.27 -7.01 14.92
CA LYS A 134 6.70 -6.69 14.84
C LYS A 134 6.96 -5.21 15.09
N ALA A 135 6.12 -4.32 14.59
CA ALA A 135 6.27 -2.88 14.79
C ALA A 135 6.05 -2.48 16.26
N ILE A 136 5.08 -3.08 16.95
CA ILE A 136 4.85 -2.84 18.39
C ILE A 136 6.05 -3.32 19.22
N LYS A 137 6.64 -4.47 18.86
CA LYS A 137 7.78 -5.08 19.56
C LYS A 137 9.13 -4.43 19.25
N SER A 138 9.22 -3.66 18.16
CA SER A 138 10.43 -2.91 17.75
C SER A 138 10.66 -1.70 18.64
#